data_AF-A0A846PYJ7-F1
#
_entry.id   AF-A0A846PYJ7-F1
#
_cell.length_a   1.000
_cell.length_b   1.000
_cell.length_c   1.000
_cell.angle_alpha   90.00
_cell.angle_beta   90.00
_cell.angle_gamma   90.00
#
_symmetry.space_group_name_H-M   'P 1'
#
loop_
_entity.id
_entity.type
_entity.pdbx_description
1 polymer ?
#
loop_
_entity_poly.entity_id
_entity_poly.type
_entity_poly.pdbx_seq_one_letter_code
_entity_poly.pdbx_strand_id
1 'polypeptide(L)'
;MIKKKKLTEYKNFWLIWLNAASDQKGTSLFRIQTEWGVKTNYLYHIESGIGKPLFRQMIKENYIVKEGKRLKPLFGWIPGYMRGKHRKIPEESWTPNSLIVGNWNIIQKFIEKYHPLLFSPKNLKVLYRGDKEMVGRYGSNIFTDVFLYVLFSNMIVFCKKYKADIVPRIISTLISLSGERDLLNYTHQLNSQLSKINDFPVLARNENELSKILCTLKW
;
A
#
# COMPACT_ATOMS: atom_id res chain seq x y z
N MET A 1 -31.79 1.95 9.37
CA MET A 1 -30.62 2.72 9.84
C MET A 1 -29.55 2.69 8.76
N ILE A 2 -29.20 3.82 8.12
CA ILE A 2 -28.18 3.85 7.06
C ILE A 2 -26.81 3.62 7.73
N LYS A 3 -26.13 2.51 7.39
CA LYS A 3 -24.80 2.19 7.93
C LYS A 3 -23.83 3.26 7.44
N LYS A 4 -23.24 4.02 8.37
CA LYS A 4 -22.26 5.06 8.04
C LYS A 4 -21.03 4.41 7.40
N LYS A 5 -20.73 4.77 6.14
CA LYS A 5 -19.51 4.32 5.43
C LYS A 5 -18.25 4.72 6.18
N LYS A 6 -17.25 3.84 6.22
CA LYS A 6 -15.93 4.15 6.81
C LYS A 6 -15.19 5.15 5.92
N LEU A 7 -14.34 6.01 6.49
CA LEU A 7 -13.59 6.99 5.70
C LEU A 7 -12.70 6.35 4.63
N THR A 8 -12.15 5.17 4.90
CA THR A 8 -11.32 4.41 3.97
C THR A 8 -12.08 3.87 2.74
N GLU A 9 -13.42 3.91 2.74
CA GLU A 9 -14.27 3.49 1.60
C GLU A 9 -14.49 4.62 0.59
N TYR A 10 -14.05 5.84 0.91
CA TYR A 10 -14.12 6.98 0.02
C TYR A 10 -12.89 6.99 -0.91
N LYS A 11 -13.09 7.13 -2.21
CA LYS A 11 -12.04 7.25 -3.22
C LYS A 11 -11.05 8.36 -2.86
N ASN A 12 -11.57 9.52 -2.46
CA ASN A 12 -10.73 10.68 -2.15
C ASN A 12 -9.87 10.49 -0.90
N PHE A 13 -10.21 9.55 -0.02
CA PHE A 13 -9.40 9.24 1.15
C PHE A 13 -7.99 8.83 0.75
N TRP A 14 -7.89 7.91 -0.21
CA TRP A 14 -6.60 7.37 -0.65
C TRP A 14 -5.78 8.39 -1.40
N LEU A 15 -6.43 9.24 -2.21
CA LEU A 15 -5.74 10.34 -2.86
C LEU A 15 -5.14 11.31 -1.83
N ILE A 16 -5.88 11.69 -0.79
CA ILE A 16 -5.36 12.60 0.25
C ILE A 16 -4.25 11.92 1.06
N TRP A 17 -4.53 10.71 1.56
CA TRP A 17 -3.63 10.04 2.50
C TRP A 17 -2.30 9.65 1.85
N LEU A 18 -2.33 9.09 0.63
CA LEU A 18 -1.11 8.66 -0.06
C LEU A 18 -0.21 9.83 -0.44
N ASN A 19 -0.78 10.95 -0.88
CA ASN A 19 0.02 12.15 -1.18
C ASN A 19 0.51 12.84 0.11
N ALA A 20 -0.26 12.81 1.20
CA ALA A 20 0.28 13.22 2.51
C ALA A 20 1.46 12.32 2.92
N ALA A 21 1.32 11.01 2.70
CA ALA A 21 2.34 10.02 2.99
C ALA A 21 3.54 10.05 2.04
N SER A 22 3.52 10.82 0.95
CA SER A 22 4.66 10.90 0.04
C SER A 22 5.76 11.86 0.52
N ASP A 23 5.48 12.70 1.51
CA ASP A 23 6.38 13.75 1.99
C ASP A 23 6.51 13.68 3.52
N GLN A 24 7.73 13.50 4.03
CA GLN A 24 8.01 13.45 5.46
C GLN A 24 7.66 14.76 6.17
N LYS A 25 7.77 15.90 5.48
CA LYS A 25 7.37 17.21 6.02
C LYS A 25 5.86 17.45 5.90
N GLY A 26 5.14 16.57 5.21
CA GLY A 26 3.73 16.69 4.85
C GLY A 26 3.50 17.58 3.63
N THR A 27 2.37 17.37 2.96
CA THR A 27 1.98 18.09 1.74
C THR A 27 0.80 19.02 1.99
N SER A 28 0.60 20.06 1.17
CA SER A 28 -0.60 20.88 1.25
C SER A 28 -1.73 20.28 0.40
N LEU A 29 -2.99 20.47 0.82
CA LEU A 29 -4.14 20.02 0.04
C LEU A 29 -4.16 20.62 -1.38
N PHE A 30 -3.75 21.89 -1.49
CA PHE A 30 -3.61 22.59 -2.77
C PHE A 30 -2.62 21.86 -3.69
N ARG A 31 -1.45 21.47 -3.17
CA ARG A 31 -0.46 20.72 -3.95
C ARG A 31 -1.01 19.39 -4.45
N ILE A 32 -1.74 18.65 -3.60
CA ILE A 32 -2.41 17.40 -4.00
C ILE A 32 -3.38 17.67 -5.17
N GLN A 33 -4.20 18.72 -5.06
CA GLN A 33 -5.16 19.09 -6.10
C GLN A 33 -4.47 19.44 -7.42
N THR A 34 -3.40 20.24 -7.37
CA THR A 34 -2.61 20.61 -8.55
C THR A 34 -1.95 19.40 -9.20
N GLU A 35 -1.27 18.55 -8.42
CA GLU A 35 -0.53 17.38 -8.92
C GLU A 35 -1.42 16.35 -9.64
N TRP A 36 -2.69 16.24 -9.22
CA TRP A 36 -3.67 15.31 -9.76
C TRP A 36 -4.77 15.99 -10.60
N GLY A 37 -4.64 17.28 -10.91
CA GLY A 37 -5.60 18.02 -11.74
C GLY A 37 -7.04 17.97 -11.21
N VAL A 38 -7.22 18.12 -9.90
CA VAL A 38 -8.54 18.20 -9.25
C VAL A 38 -8.99 19.66 -9.27
N LYS A 39 -9.98 19.97 -10.12
CA LYS A 39 -10.45 21.35 -10.38
C LYS A 39 -11.32 21.95 -9.27
N THR A 40 -11.76 21.16 -8.29
CA THR A 40 -12.66 21.61 -7.24
C THR A 40 -11.87 21.96 -5.97
N ASN A 41 -12.14 23.15 -5.39
CA ASN A 41 -11.61 23.58 -4.08
C ASN A 41 -11.95 22.63 -2.92
N TYR A 42 -12.85 21.69 -3.19
CA TYR A 42 -13.22 20.63 -2.30
C TYR A 42 -12.91 19.31 -2.99
N LEU A 43 -12.25 18.38 -2.30
CA LEU A 43 -12.37 16.95 -2.59
C LEU A 43 -13.79 16.42 -2.27
N TYR A 44 -14.81 17.26 -2.50
CA TYR A 44 -16.24 17.01 -2.36
C TYR A 44 -16.90 17.49 -3.63
N HIS A 45 -17.53 16.54 -4.30
CA HIS A 45 -18.92 16.68 -4.75
C HIS A 45 -19.49 15.33 -5.22
N ILE A 46 -18.63 14.31 -5.43
CA ILE A 46 -19.08 12.97 -5.85
C ILE A 46 -19.43 12.07 -4.65
N GLU A 47 -18.87 12.34 -3.46
CA GLU A 47 -19.02 11.50 -2.28
C GLU A 47 -20.04 12.08 -1.29
N SER A 48 -21.31 12.03 -1.67
CA SER A 48 -22.43 12.47 -0.83
C SER A 48 -22.50 11.67 0.49
N GLY A 49 -22.75 12.36 1.62
CA GLY A 49 -23.07 11.70 2.91
C GLY A 49 -22.25 12.10 4.15
N ILE A 50 -21.10 12.77 4.02
CA ILE A 50 -20.28 13.17 5.19
C ILE A 50 -20.68 14.53 5.78
N GLY A 51 -21.28 15.43 4.98
CA GLY A 51 -21.71 16.77 5.42
C GLY A 51 -20.59 17.75 5.77
N LYS A 52 -19.32 17.33 5.70
CA LYS A 52 -18.11 18.15 5.94
C LYS A 52 -16.97 17.68 5.01
N PRO A 53 -15.94 18.50 4.75
CA PRO A 53 -14.76 18.09 3.98
C PRO A 53 -14.03 16.87 4.60
N LEU A 54 -13.53 15.97 3.75
CA LEU A 54 -13.05 14.61 4.06
C LEU A 54 -11.79 14.71 4.88
N PHE A 55 -10.88 15.58 4.44
CA PHE A 55 -9.65 15.84 5.17
C PHE A 55 -9.93 16.33 6.61
N ARG A 56 -11.02 17.08 6.87
CA ARG A 56 -11.38 17.49 8.24
C ARG A 56 -11.81 16.29 9.08
N GLN A 57 -12.57 15.38 8.48
CA GLN A 57 -12.99 14.15 9.16
C GLN A 57 -11.81 13.18 9.33
N MET A 58 -10.89 13.11 8.37
CA MET A 58 -9.63 12.36 8.47
C MET A 58 -8.74 12.87 9.60
N ILE A 59 -8.68 14.19 9.82
CA ILE A 59 -7.99 14.79 10.97
C ILE A 59 -8.68 14.37 12.27
N LYS A 60 -10.01 14.48 12.34
CA LYS A 60 -10.78 14.10 13.53
C LYS A 60 -10.63 12.62 13.90
N GLU A 61 -10.49 11.74 12.90
CA GLU A 61 -10.35 10.30 13.07
C GLU A 61 -8.88 9.81 13.05
N ASN A 62 -7.91 10.72 13.19
CA ASN A 62 -6.48 10.39 13.32
C ASN A 62 -5.89 9.59 12.14
N TYR A 63 -6.34 9.85 10.91
CA TYR A 63 -5.69 9.33 9.69
C TYR A 63 -4.56 10.23 9.21
N ILE A 64 -4.68 11.54 9.45
CA ILE A 64 -3.70 12.57 9.13
C ILE A 64 -3.69 13.60 10.26
N VAL A 65 -2.58 14.33 10.41
CA VAL A 65 -2.49 15.51 11.28
C VAL A 65 -2.22 16.75 10.42
N LYS A 66 -2.74 17.90 10.86
CA LYS A 66 -2.52 19.18 10.18
C LYS A 66 -1.54 20.05 10.97
N GLU A 67 -0.45 20.43 10.34
CA GLU A 67 0.54 21.37 10.87
C GLU A 67 0.64 22.59 9.94
N GLY A 68 0.03 23.70 10.34
CA GLY A 68 -0.11 24.87 9.48
C GLY A 68 -0.86 24.56 8.18
N LYS A 69 -0.19 24.71 7.03
CA LYS A 69 -0.74 24.38 5.71
C LYS A 69 -0.49 22.92 5.28
N ARG A 70 0.27 22.14 6.06
CA ARG A 70 0.71 20.79 5.70
C ARG A 70 -0.15 19.72 6.36
N LEU A 71 -0.38 18.64 5.63
CA LEU A 71 -1.02 17.41 6.06
C LEU A 71 0.05 16.34 6.14
N LYS A 72 0.19 15.72 7.32
CA LYS A 72 1.10 14.59 7.56
C LYS A 72 0.31 13.31 7.77
N PRO A 73 0.81 12.17 7.28
CA PRO A 73 0.15 10.89 7.51
C PRO A 73 0.26 10.49 8.98
N LEU A 74 -0.77 9.85 9.51
CA LEU A 74 -0.66 9.03 10.70
C LEU A 74 -0.73 7.56 10.26
N PHE A 75 0.08 6.72 10.86
CA PHE A 75 0.22 5.30 10.47
C PHE A 75 -0.46 4.34 11.45
N GLY A 76 -0.82 4.79 12.65
CA GLY A 76 -1.34 3.95 13.74
C GLY A 76 -2.67 3.25 13.43
N TRP A 77 -3.44 3.72 12.45
CA TRP A 77 -4.70 3.09 12.03
C TRP A 77 -4.49 1.89 11.10
N ILE A 78 -3.35 1.81 10.40
CA ILE A 78 -3.08 0.82 9.35
C ILE A 78 -3.11 -0.61 9.89
N PRO A 79 -2.50 -0.95 11.06
CA PRO A 79 -2.58 -2.31 11.58
C PRO A 79 -4.02 -2.79 11.83
N GLY A 80 -4.88 -1.92 12.35
CA GLY A 80 -6.30 -2.22 12.54
C GLY A 80 -7.03 -2.40 11.21
N TYR A 81 -6.75 -1.53 10.24
CA TYR A 81 -7.30 -1.63 8.89
C TYR A 81 -6.90 -2.95 8.21
N MET A 82 -5.62 -3.34 8.26
CA MET A 82 -5.14 -4.56 7.61
C MET A 82 -5.66 -5.83 8.27
N ARG A 83 -5.77 -5.87 9.61
CA ARG A 83 -6.45 -6.98 10.31
C ARG A 83 -7.92 -7.09 9.93
N GLY A 84 -8.60 -5.96 9.73
CA GLY A 84 -9.99 -5.95 9.28
C GLY A 84 -10.16 -6.43 7.84
N LYS A 85 -9.26 -6.03 6.95
CA LYS A 85 -9.26 -6.39 5.52
C LYS A 85 -8.89 -7.86 5.29
N HIS A 86 -7.97 -8.39 6.07
CA HIS A 86 -7.43 -9.76 5.96
C HIS A 86 -7.86 -10.63 7.14
N ARG A 87 -9.08 -10.46 7.65
CA ARG A 87 -9.56 -11.21 8.82
C ARG A 87 -9.58 -12.72 8.51
N LYS A 88 -9.13 -13.53 9.47
CA LYS A 88 -9.10 -15.01 9.33
C LYS A 88 -10.53 -15.53 9.09
N ILE A 89 -10.70 -16.28 8.00
CA ILE A 89 -11.84 -17.16 7.76
C ILE A 89 -11.67 -18.39 8.69
N PRO A 90 -12.74 -19.06 9.17
CA PRO A 90 -12.63 -20.18 10.11
C PRO A 90 -11.66 -21.30 9.68
N GLU A 91 -11.14 -22.01 10.67
CA GLU A 91 -9.82 -22.65 10.78
C GLU A 91 -9.46 -23.81 9.83
N GLU A 92 -10.30 -24.17 8.85
CA GLU A 92 -10.07 -25.38 8.04
C GLU A 92 -9.32 -25.14 6.73
N SER A 93 -9.04 -23.90 6.35
CA SER A 93 -8.16 -23.59 5.21
C SER A 93 -7.33 -22.34 5.44
N TRP A 94 -6.03 -22.43 5.18
CA TRP A 94 -5.15 -21.26 5.23
C TRP A 94 -5.40 -20.39 3.99
N THR A 95 -5.54 -19.08 4.20
CA THR A 95 -5.67 -18.10 3.12
C THR A 95 -4.45 -17.16 3.14
N PRO A 96 -4.03 -16.58 2.00
CA PRO A 96 -2.93 -15.59 1.93
C PRO A 96 -3.01 -14.45 2.97
N ASN A 97 -4.21 -14.20 3.49
CA ASN A 97 -4.51 -13.28 4.58
C ASN A 97 -3.71 -13.56 5.87
N SER A 98 -3.54 -14.84 6.23
CA SER A 98 -2.80 -15.23 7.43
C SER A 98 -1.32 -14.84 7.35
N LEU A 99 -0.71 -14.94 6.16
CA LEU A 99 0.67 -14.50 5.94
C LEU A 99 0.83 -12.99 6.17
N ILE A 100 -0.09 -12.22 5.60
CA ILE A 100 -0.09 -10.76 5.68
C ILE A 100 -0.23 -10.32 7.12
N VAL A 101 -1.21 -10.89 7.85
CA VAL A 101 -1.45 -10.54 9.26
C VAL A 101 -0.27 -10.93 10.14
N GLY A 102 0.31 -12.13 9.95
CA GLY A 102 1.43 -12.62 10.76
C GLY A 102 2.71 -11.78 10.63
N ASN A 103 2.96 -11.22 9.44
CA ASN A 103 4.16 -10.42 9.16
C ASN A 103 3.91 -8.91 9.22
N TRP A 104 2.70 -8.47 9.55
CA TRP A 104 2.31 -7.06 9.40
C TRP A 104 3.19 -6.11 10.21
N ASN A 105 3.64 -6.50 11.40
CA ASN A 105 4.47 -5.65 12.25
C ASN A 105 5.78 -5.24 11.59
N ILE A 106 6.43 -6.14 10.84
CA ILE A 106 7.69 -5.84 10.15
C ILE A 106 7.41 -4.92 8.96
N ILE A 107 6.33 -5.18 8.23
CA ILE A 107 5.90 -4.37 7.08
C ILE A 107 5.48 -2.96 7.51
N GLN A 108 4.79 -2.83 8.64
CA GLN A 108 4.41 -1.55 9.22
C GLN A 108 5.63 -0.68 9.50
N LYS A 109 6.64 -1.23 10.19
CA LYS A 109 7.90 -0.52 10.48
C LYS A 109 8.62 -0.10 9.20
N PHE A 110 8.60 -0.96 8.19
CA PHE A 110 9.17 -0.64 6.89
C PHE A 110 8.44 0.51 6.19
N ILE A 111 7.10 0.48 6.20
CA ILE A 111 6.27 1.56 5.67
C ILE A 111 6.58 2.87 6.40
N GLU A 112 6.56 2.89 7.73
CA GLU A 112 6.82 4.09 8.52
C GLU A 112 8.23 4.66 8.30
N LYS A 113 9.23 3.82 8.02
CA LYS A 113 10.60 4.27 7.75
C LYS A 113 10.77 4.79 6.32
N TYR A 114 10.13 4.15 5.33
CA TYR A 114 10.38 4.40 3.91
C TYR A 114 9.17 4.96 3.14
N HIS A 115 8.13 5.43 3.84
CA HIS A 115 6.91 5.96 3.23
C HIS A 115 7.15 7.02 2.13
N PRO A 116 8.13 7.96 2.24
CA PRO A 116 8.32 8.96 1.19
C PRO A 116 8.77 8.33 -0.14
N LEU A 117 9.51 7.22 -0.08
CA LEU A 117 9.91 6.46 -1.25
C LEU A 117 8.75 5.58 -1.74
N LEU A 118 8.15 4.78 -0.84
CA LEU A 118 7.07 3.84 -1.18
C LEU A 118 5.88 4.54 -1.84
N PHE A 119 5.55 5.74 -1.36
CA PHE A 119 4.39 6.52 -1.84
C PHE A 119 4.81 7.77 -2.60
N SER A 120 6.04 7.85 -3.12
CA SER A 120 6.47 9.01 -3.90
C SER A 120 5.52 9.26 -5.08
N PRO A 121 5.25 10.52 -5.49
CA PRO A 121 4.33 10.80 -6.59
C PRO A 121 4.74 10.10 -7.89
N LYS A 122 6.06 9.95 -8.12
CA LYS A 122 6.59 9.21 -9.27
C LYS A 122 6.19 7.73 -9.21
N ASN A 123 6.35 7.08 -8.05
CA ASN A 123 6.04 5.66 -7.89
C ASN A 123 4.51 5.42 -7.93
N LEU A 124 3.72 6.29 -7.32
CA LEU A 124 2.25 6.21 -7.38
C LEU A 124 1.75 6.43 -8.82
N LYS A 125 2.32 7.37 -9.58
CA LYS A 125 1.96 7.58 -10.99
C LYS A 125 2.29 6.37 -11.85
N VAL A 126 3.39 5.66 -11.59
CA VAL A 126 3.64 4.38 -12.27
C VAL A 126 2.58 3.35 -11.89
N LEU A 127 2.40 3.08 -10.60
CA LEU A 127 1.47 2.06 -10.12
C LEU A 127 0.03 2.27 -10.62
N TYR A 128 -0.45 3.52 -10.60
CA TYR A 128 -1.80 3.89 -10.99
C TYR A 128 -1.89 4.49 -12.40
N ARG A 129 -0.84 4.34 -13.23
CA ARG A 129 -0.77 4.82 -14.62
C ARG A 129 -1.12 6.30 -14.79
N GLY A 130 -0.81 7.12 -13.79
CA GLY A 130 -1.12 8.54 -13.74
C GLY A 130 -2.61 8.88 -13.56
N ASP A 131 -3.48 7.89 -13.36
CA ASP A 131 -4.92 8.08 -13.24
C ASP A 131 -5.34 8.21 -11.76
N LYS A 132 -5.89 9.38 -11.39
CA LYS A 132 -6.43 9.62 -10.05
C LYS A 132 -7.63 8.75 -9.71
N GLU A 133 -8.44 8.35 -10.70
CA GLU A 133 -9.57 7.44 -10.46
C GLU A 133 -9.07 6.05 -10.09
N MET A 134 -7.91 5.63 -10.61
CA MET A 134 -7.25 4.39 -10.19
C MET A 134 -6.74 4.49 -8.75
N VAL A 135 -6.18 5.63 -8.36
CA VAL A 135 -5.81 5.88 -6.94
C VAL A 135 -7.05 5.78 -6.05
N GLY A 136 -8.17 6.38 -6.48
CA GLY A 136 -9.43 6.33 -5.73
C GLY A 136 -10.00 4.92 -5.61
N ARG A 137 -9.99 4.13 -6.69
CA ARG A 137 -10.54 2.77 -6.72
C ARG A 137 -9.66 1.75 -6.00
N TYR A 138 -8.34 1.83 -6.20
CA TYR A 138 -7.39 0.80 -5.79
C TYR A 138 -6.38 1.25 -4.73
N GLY A 139 -6.48 2.49 -4.24
CA GLY A 139 -5.64 3.00 -3.16
C GLY A 139 -5.65 2.12 -1.91
N SER A 140 -6.80 1.49 -1.64
CA SER A 140 -7.00 0.54 -0.54
C SER A 140 -6.11 -0.71 -0.57
N ASN A 141 -5.49 -1.00 -1.72
CA ASN A 141 -4.61 -2.14 -1.95
C ASN A 141 -3.12 -1.82 -1.79
N ILE A 142 -2.74 -0.55 -1.65
CA ILE A 142 -1.34 -0.12 -1.61
C ILE A 142 -0.49 -0.86 -0.56
N PHE A 143 -1.07 -1.14 0.61
CA PHE A 143 -0.42 -1.87 1.69
C PHE A 143 -0.17 -3.34 1.35
N THR A 144 -1.11 -3.95 0.63
CA THR A 144 -0.96 -5.29 0.08
C THR A 144 0.10 -5.30 -1.03
N ASP A 145 0.18 -4.24 -1.85
CA ASP A 145 1.20 -4.14 -2.90
C ASP A 145 2.61 -4.01 -2.32
N VAL A 146 2.78 -3.20 -1.27
CA VAL A 146 4.05 -3.10 -0.54
C VAL A 146 4.43 -4.44 0.08
N PHE A 147 3.46 -5.15 0.66
CA PHE A 147 3.67 -6.51 1.16
C PHE A 147 4.17 -7.45 0.05
N LEU A 148 3.50 -7.45 -1.11
CA LEU A 148 3.86 -8.30 -2.25
C LEU A 148 5.25 -7.95 -2.79
N TYR A 149 5.58 -6.66 -2.87
CA TYR A 149 6.92 -6.20 -3.23
C TYR A 149 7.98 -6.80 -2.30
N VAL A 150 7.79 -6.68 -0.98
CA VAL A 150 8.71 -7.24 0.01
C VAL A 150 8.82 -8.76 -0.15
N LEU A 151 7.69 -9.46 -0.27
CA LEU A 151 7.66 -10.91 -0.46
C LEU A 151 8.44 -11.33 -1.70
N PHE A 152 8.21 -10.66 -2.82
CA PHE A 152 8.88 -10.96 -4.08
C PHE A 152 10.39 -10.70 -4.01
N SER A 153 10.81 -9.59 -3.39
CA SER A 153 12.23 -9.29 -3.17
C SER A 153 12.90 -10.34 -2.28
N ASN A 154 12.23 -10.84 -1.24
CA ASN A 154 12.72 -11.97 -0.43
C ASN A 154 12.85 -13.24 -1.27
N MET A 155 11.83 -13.57 -2.09
CA MET A 155 11.84 -14.76 -2.96
C MET A 155 12.97 -14.76 -3.98
N ILE A 156 13.32 -13.61 -4.57
CA ILE A 156 14.44 -13.50 -5.51
C ILE A 156 15.76 -13.97 -4.87
N VAL A 157 16.01 -13.58 -3.62
CA VAL A 157 17.23 -13.97 -2.89
C VAL A 157 17.31 -15.49 -2.74
N PHE A 158 16.19 -16.13 -2.37
CA PHE A 158 16.11 -17.58 -2.28
C PHE A 158 16.26 -18.26 -3.63
N CYS A 159 15.58 -17.80 -4.68
CA CYS A 159 15.67 -18.39 -6.01
C CYS A 159 17.11 -18.37 -6.54
N LYS A 160 17.84 -17.27 -6.32
CA LYS A 160 19.27 -17.17 -6.65
C LYS A 160 20.12 -18.20 -5.92
N LYS A 161 19.89 -18.40 -4.61
CA LYS A 161 20.61 -19.41 -3.81
C LYS A 161 20.50 -20.81 -4.42
N TYR A 162 19.34 -21.13 -4.99
CA TYR A 162 19.03 -22.45 -5.57
C TYR A 162 19.16 -22.52 -7.09
N LYS A 163 19.72 -21.50 -7.75
CA LYS A 163 19.83 -21.44 -9.23
C LYS A 163 18.48 -21.58 -9.95
N ALA A 164 17.41 -21.09 -9.33
CA ALA A 164 16.03 -21.13 -9.83
C ALA A 164 15.59 -19.76 -10.39
N ASP A 165 16.47 -19.05 -11.09
CA ASP A 165 16.25 -17.67 -11.56
C ASP A 165 15.07 -17.50 -12.53
N ILE A 166 14.58 -18.60 -13.11
CA ILE A 166 13.39 -18.59 -13.98
C ILE A 166 12.09 -18.33 -13.20
N VAL A 167 12.02 -18.74 -11.92
CA VAL A 167 10.79 -18.66 -11.12
C VAL A 167 10.36 -17.20 -10.88
N PRO A 168 11.24 -16.27 -10.46
CA PRO A 168 10.87 -14.86 -10.35
C PRO A 168 10.40 -14.26 -11.68
N ARG A 169 10.98 -14.68 -12.82
CA ARG A 169 10.58 -14.19 -14.15
C ARG A 169 9.14 -14.59 -14.48
N ILE A 170 8.79 -15.86 -14.25
CA ILE A 170 7.43 -16.36 -14.47
C ILE A 170 6.43 -15.59 -13.60
N ILE A 171 6.71 -15.45 -12.30
CA ILE A 171 5.85 -14.70 -11.37
C ILE A 171 5.70 -13.24 -11.81
N SER A 172 6.80 -12.60 -12.19
CA SER A 172 6.81 -11.24 -12.72
C SER A 172 5.89 -11.09 -13.94
N THR A 173 5.99 -12.03 -14.90
CA THR A 173 5.12 -12.05 -16.09
C THR A 173 3.65 -12.21 -15.73
N LEU A 174 3.32 -13.09 -14.79
CA LEU A 174 1.93 -13.28 -14.33
C LEU A 174 1.37 -12.00 -13.69
N ILE A 175 2.18 -11.31 -12.86
CA ILE A 175 1.81 -10.03 -12.23
C ILE A 175 1.57 -8.94 -13.28
N SER A 176 2.35 -8.93 -14.38
CA SER A 176 2.18 -7.96 -15.48
C SER A 176 0.89 -8.15 -16.27
N LEU A 177 0.41 -9.39 -16.39
CA LEU A 177 -0.76 -9.71 -17.20
C LEU A 177 -2.08 -9.43 -16.47
N SER A 178 -2.07 -9.30 -15.14
CA SER A 178 -3.28 -9.44 -14.32
C SER A 178 -3.80 -8.14 -13.70
N GLY A 179 -3.57 -6.95 -14.29
CA GLY A 179 -3.89 -5.71 -13.57
C GLY A 179 -4.27 -4.47 -14.39
N GLU A 180 -5.28 -3.75 -13.88
CA GLU A 180 -5.51 -2.32 -14.19
C GLU A 180 -4.38 -1.42 -13.63
N ARG A 181 -3.53 -1.96 -12.76
CA ARG A 181 -2.36 -1.30 -12.15
C ARG A 181 -1.06 -1.85 -12.69
N ASP A 182 -0.01 -1.03 -12.68
CA ASP A 182 1.31 -1.41 -13.14
C ASP A 182 2.23 -1.80 -11.97
N LEU A 183 1.89 -2.93 -11.34
CA LEU A 183 2.62 -3.41 -10.17
C LEU A 183 4.06 -3.82 -10.52
N LEU A 184 4.28 -4.33 -11.73
CA LEU A 184 5.63 -4.70 -12.17
C LEU A 184 6.54 -3.47 -12.23
N ASN A 185 6.15 -2.43 -12.96
CA ASN A 185 7.01 -1.24 -13.07
C ASN A 185 7.15 -0.52 -11.73
N TYR A 186 6.12 -0.57 -10.87
CA TYR A 186 6.24 -0.10 -9.49
C TYR A 186 7.32 -0.86 -8.71
N THR A 187 7.34 -2.19 -8.75
CA THR A 187 8.36 -2.99 -8.05
C THR A 187 9.76 -2.79 -8.62
N HIS A 188 9.92 -2.67 -9.95
CA HIS A 188 11.22 -2.34 -10.55
C HIS A 188 11.73 -0.98 -10.09
N GLN A 189 10.86 0.01 -10.06
CA GLN A 189 11.23 1.34 -9.62
C GLN A 189 11.62 1.37 -8.13
N LEU A 190 10.85 0.70 -7.27
CA LEU A 190 11.22 0.54 -5.87
C LEU A 190 12.54 -0.19 -5.69
N ASN A 191 12.78 -1.28 -6.43
CA ASN A 191 14.04 -2.02 -6.36
C ASN A 191 15.23 -1.13 -6.74
N SER A 192 15.11 -0.28 -7.76
CA SER A 192 16.18 0.67 -8.12
C SER A 192 16.54 1.65 -7.00
N GLN A 193 15.59 1.95 -6.10
CA GLN A 193 15.74 2.91 -5.01
C GLN A 193 16.10 2.24 -3.67
N LEU A 194 15.60 1.03 -3.42
CA LEU A 194 15.64 0.35 -2.13
C LEU A 194 16.59 -0.85 -2.10
N SER A 195 17.10 -1.32 -3.24
CA SER A 195 17.99 -2.51 -3.32
C SER A 195 19.27 -2.42 -2.48
N LYS A 196 19.66 -1.21 -2.06
CA LYS A 196 20.90 -0.96 -1.30
C LYS A 196 20.66 -0.70 0.18
N ILE A 197 19.42 -0.84 0.68
CA ILE A 197 19.17 -0.64 2.11
C ILE A 197 19.56 -1.91 2.87
N ASN A 198 20.33 -1.74 3.96
CA ASN A 198 20.77 -2.86 4.79
C ASN A 198 19.64 -3.43 5.66
N ASP A 199 18.60 -2.63 5.95
CA ASP A 199 17.48 -3.00 6.83
C ASP A 199 16.22 -3.43 6.06
N PHE A 200 16.38 -4.11 4.93
CA PHE A 200 15.22 -4.57 4.16
C PHE A 200 14.45 -5.65 4.95
N PRO A 201 13.11 -5.65 4.95
CA PRO A 201 12.32 -6.64 5.69
C PRO A 201 12.60 -8.07 5.24
N VAL A 202 12.85 -8.95 6.21
CA VAL A 202 13.00 -10.39 5.97
C VAL A 202 11.74 -11.10 6.44
N LEU A 203 10.99 -11.70 5.50
CA LEU A 203 9.74 -12.43 5.79
C LEU A 203 9.99 -13.91 6.10
N ALA A 204 11.06 -14.48 5.57
CA ALA A 204 11.52 -15.82 5.89
C ALA A 204 13.03 -15.78 6.07
N ARG A 205 13.51 -16.19 7.25
CA ARG A 205 14.94 -16.17 7.59
C ARG A 205 15.66 -17.44 7.16
N ASN A 206 14.92 -18.52 6.96
CA ASN A 206 15.45 -19.82 6.59
C ASN A 206 14.48 -20.58 5.66
N GLU A 207 14.97 -21.70 5.15
CA GLU A 207 14.29 -22.55 4.18
C GLU A 207 13.05 -23.21 4.76
N ASN A 208 13.05 -23.52 6.06
CA ASN A 208 11.89 -24.09 6.74
C ASN A 208 10.76 -23.06 6.86
N GLU A 209 11.09 -21.81 7.15
CA GLU A 209 10.14 -20.70 7.18
C GLU A 209 9.61 -20.41 5.77
N LEU A 210 10.48 -20.36 4.76
CA LEU A 210 10.05 -20.16 3.38
C LEU A 210 9.18 -21.33 2.90
N SER A 211 9.58 -22.58 3.18
CA SER A 211 8.80 -23.77 2.84
C SER A 211 7.46 -23.75 3.56
N LYS A 212 7.38 -23.28 4.81
CA LYS A 212 6.09 -23.05 5.47
C LYS A 212 5.25 -22.02 4.71
N ILE A 213 5.83 -20.90 4.30
CA ILE A 213 5.14 -19.85 3.52
C ILE A 213 4.68 -20.38 2.15
N LEU A 214 5.50 -21.16 1.46
CA LEU A 214 5.21 -21.69 0.13
C LEU A 214 4.27 -22.91 0.17
N CYS A 215 4.45 -23.84 1.12
CA CYS A 215 3.55 -24.97 1.36
C CYS A 215 2.19 -24.53 1.89
N THR A 216 2.07 -23.35 2.50
CA THR A 216 0.77 -22.75 2.81
C THR A 216 0.03 -22.24 1.56
N LEU A 217 0.68 -22.12 0.41
CA LEU A 217 0.06 -21.79 -0.89
C LEU A 217 -0.45 -23.04 -1.64
N LYS A 218 -0.71 -24.16 -0.94
CA LYS A 218 -1.27 -25.36 -1.57
C LYS A 218 -2.61 -25.01 -2.25
N TRP A 219 -2.65 -25.29 -3.55
CA TRP A 219 -3.81 -25.13 -4.43
C TRP A 219 -4.75 -26.33 -4.29
#